data_AF-A0A015JCT7-F1
#
_entry.id   AF-A0A015JCT7-F1
#
_cell.length_a   1.000
_cell.length_b   1.000
_cell.length_c   1.000
_cell.angle_alpha   90.00
_cell.angle_beta   90.00
_cell.angle_gamma   90.00
#
_symmetry.space_group_name_H-M   'P 1'
#
loop_
_entity.id
_entity.type
_entity.pdbx_description
1 polymer ?
#
loop_
_entity_poly.entity_id
_entity_poly.type
_entity_poly.pdbx_seq_one_letter_code
_entity_poly.pdbx_strand_id
1 'polypeptide(L)'
;MELQDLINQLLFDDPMDIKEFLHIDDFLKRNEGLSDEKVISMVKSNNNKPETDPNEGELLEIISKREALEYLDDLVVFSEHSLNISSDSTELNLLKKLRH
;
A
#
# COMPACT_ATOMS: atom_id res chain seq x y z
N MET A 1 -11.56 -28.79 5.47
CA MET A 1 -10.75 -27.73 4.86
C MET A 1 -9.44 -27.73 5.60
N GLU A 2 -8.35 -28.03 4.90
CA GLU A 2 -7.02 -28.15 5.48
C GLU A 2 -6.40 -26.75 5.64
N LEU A 3 -5.42 -26.59 6.55
CA LEU A 3 -4.79 -25.29 6.82
C LEU A 3 -4.13 -24.72 5.55
N GLN A 4 -3.57 -25.57 4.69
CA GLN A 4 -3.01 -25.16 3.40
C GLN A 4 -4.09 -24.62 2.46
N ASP A 5 -5.32 -25.17 2.48
CA ASP A 5 -6.43 -24.66 1.66
C ASP A 5 -6.83 -23.23 2.07
N LEU A 6 -6.67 -22.89 3.35
CA LEU A 6 -6.92 -21.55 3.87
C LEU A 6 -5.78 -20.60 3.52
N ILE A 7 -4.52 -21.06 3.61
CA ILE A 7 -3.35 -20.27 3.21
C ILE A 7 -3.38 -19.98 1.72
N ASN A 8 -3.77 -20.95 0.89
CA ASN A 8 -3.89 -20.77 -0.57
C ASN A 8 -5.00 -19.78 -0.97
N GLN A 9 -5.91 -19.42 -0.06
CA GLN A 9 -6.90 -18.37 -0.27
C GLN A 9 -6.37 -16.96 0.06
N LEU A 10 -5.22 -16.87 0.73
CA LEU A 10 -4.57 -15.59 0.99
C LEU A 10 -3.87 -15.12 -0.30
N LEU A 11 -4.09 -13.84 -0.64
CA LEU A 11 -3.49 -13.19 -1.81
C LEU A 11 -2.04 -12.80 -1.51
N PHE A 12 -1.15 -13.79 -1.39
CA PHE A 12 0.28 -13.56 -1.41
C PHE A 12 0.79 -13.63 -2.85
N ASP A 13 1.76 -12.77 -3.17
CA ASP A 13 2.36 -12.73 -4.52
C ASP A 13 3.07 -14.05 -4.86
N ASP A 14 3.63 -14.71 -3.84
CA ASP A 14 4.26 -16.02 -3.94
C ASP A 14 3.46 -17.11 -3.21
N PRO A 15 3.42 -18.33 -3.76
CA PRO A 15 2.75 -19.46 -3.11
C PRO A 15 3.46 -19.82 -1.80
N MET A 16 2.77 -19.58 -0.68
CA MET A 16 3.29 -19.75 0.67
C MET A 16 2.87 -21.11 1.27
N ASP A 17 3.82 -21.83 1.88
CA ASP A 17 3.52 -23.10 2.56
C ASP A 17 3.16 -22.91 4.05
N ILE A 18 2.57 -23.94 4.67
CA ILE A 18 2.21 -23.92 6.11
C ILE A 18 3.40 -23.58 7.01
N LYS A 19 4.62 -24.05 6.70
CA LYS A 19 5.79 -23.84 7.55
C LYS A 19 6.27 -22.39 7.49
N GLU A 20 6.28 -21.82 6.30
CA GLU A 20 6.59 -20.41 6.05
C GLU A 20 5.57 -19.50 6.76
N PHE A 21 4.28 -19.83 6.64
CA PHE A 21 3.22 -19.09 7.31
C PHE A 21 3.35 -19.10 8.85
N LEU A 22 3.63 -20.27 9.44
CA LEU A 22 3.83 -20.40 10.90
C LEU A 22 5.11 -19.67 11.36
N HIS A 23 6.15 -19.64 10.53
CA HIS A 23 7.39 -18.92 10.85
C HIS A 23 7.17 -17.39 10.91
N ILE A 24 6.27 -16.86 10.07
CA ILE A 24 5.86 -15.45 10.14
C ILE A 24 5.10 -15.19 11.45
N ASP A 25 4.17 -16.06 11.84
CA ASP A 25 3.42 -15.89 13.09
C ASP A 25 4.37 -15.89 14.30
N ASP A 26 5.34 -16.80 14.36
CA ASP A 26 6.36 -16.83 15.42
C ASP A 26 7.24 -15.57 15.43
N PHE A 27 7.55 -15.00 14.26
CA PHE A 27 8.27 -13.73 14.17
C PHE A 27 7.42 -12.55 14.67
N LEU A 28 6.14 -12.49 14.30
CA LEU A 28 5.21 -11.46 14.76
C LEU A 28 4.93 -11.56 16.26
N LYS A 29 4.83 -12.78 16.79
CA LYS A 29 4.67 -13.06 18.21
C LYS A 29 5.90 -12.68 19.03
N ARG A 30 7.11 -12.84 18.47
CA ARG A 30 8.35 -12.29 19.04
C ARG A 30 8.35 -10.75 19.05
N ASN A 31 7.56 -10.14 18.19
CA ASN A 31 7.43 -8.68 18.06
C ASN A 31 6.27 -8.08 18.87
N GLU A 32 5.46 -8.90 19.55
CA GLU A 32 4.38 -8.48 20.46
C GLU A 32 4.89 -7.70 21.70
N GLY A 33 6.22 -7.51 21.81
CA GLY A 33 6.90 -6.64 22.78
C GLY A 33 7.97 -5.75 22.15
N LEU A 34 7.80 -5.30 20.90
CA LEU A 34 8.69 -4.28 20.32
C LEU A 34 8.50 -2.95 21.05
N SER A 35 9.41 -2.65 21.97
CA SER A 35 9.58 -1.31 22.56
C SER A 35 9.79 -0.27 21.45
N ASP A 36 9.28 0.94 21.66
CA ASP A 36 9.47 2.10 20.78
C ASP A 36 10.94 2.31 20.40
N GLU A 37 11.87 2.02 21.31
CA GLU A 37 13.32 2.12 21.06
C GLU A 37 13.79 1.15 19.98
N LYS A 38 13.22 -0.06 19.95
CA LYS A 38 13.56 -1.09 18.97
C LYS A 38 12.92 -0.77 17.61
N VAL A 39 11.71 -0.23 17.60
CA VAL A 39 11.07 0.32 16.39
C VAL A 39 11.92 1.45 15.80
N ILE A 40 12.35 2.40 16.63
CA ILE A 40 13.21 3.52 16.21
C ILE A 40 14.56 2.99 15.70
N SER A 41 15.13 1.94 16.30
CA SER A 41 16.38 1.33 15.81
C SER A 41 16.23 0.65 14.46
N MET A 42 15.09 -0.01 14.19
CA MET A 42 14.80 -0.65 12.90
C MET A 42 14.56 0.40 11.81
N VAL A 43 13.84 1.47 12.14
CA VAL A 43 13.64 2.62 11.24
C VAL A 43 14.97 3.31 10.97
N LYS A 44 15.85 3.46 11.97
CA LYS A 44 17.18 4.04 11.78
C LYS A 44 18.12 3.11 11.00
N SER A 45 18.03 1.78 11.16
CA SER A 45 18.86 0.83 10.41
C SER A 45 18.46 0.75 8.94
N ASN A 46 17.19 1.01 8.60
CA ASN A 46 16.71 1.16 7.23
C ASN A 46 17.26 2.39 6.49
N ASN A 47 17.99 3.29 7.17
CA ASN A 47 18.74 4.35 6.50
C ASN A 47 20.04 3.85 5.83
N ASN A 48 20.46 2.62 6.11
CA ASN A 48 21.48 1.96 5.31
C ASN A 48 20.76 1.35 4.10
N LYS A 49 20.60 2.19 3.07
CA LYS A 49 20.23 1.90 1.67
C LYS A 49 19.28 0.71 1.49
N PRO A 50 18.04 0.93 1.02
CA PRO A 50 17.14 -0.18 0.76
C PRO A 50 17.85 -1.16 -0.16
N GLU A 51 17.92 -2.43 0.25
CA GLU A 51 18.06 -3.50 -0.73
C GLU A 51 16.77 -3.44 -1.55
N THR A 52 16.79 -2.61 -2.59
CA THR A 52 15.72 -2.51 -3.56
C THR A 52 15.59 -3.91 -4.14
N ASP A 53 14.51 -4.60 -3.79
CA ASP A 53 14.11 -5.76 -4.56
C ASP A 53 13.95 -5.28 -6.01
N PRO A 54 14.67 -5.85 -7.00
CA PRO A 54 14.50 -5.46 -8.39
C PRO A 54 13.08 -5.74 -8.93
N ASN A 55 12.23 -6.46 -8.18
CA ASN A 55 10.80 -6.63 -8.44
C ASN A 55 9.90 -5.64 -7.69
N GLU A 56 10.41 -4.86 -6.74
CA GLU A 56 9.68 -3.71 -6.20
C GLU A 56 9.65 -2.64 -7.30
N GLY A 57 8.50 -2.55 -7.97
CA GLY A 57 8.21 -1.48 -8.93
C GLY A 57 8.54 -0.10 -8.33
N GLU A 58 8.83 0.87 -9.21
CA GLU A 58 9.28 2.22 -8.85
C GLU A 58 8.64 2.70 -7.54
N LEU A 59 9.48 2.95 -6.53
CA LEU A 59 9.06 3.48 -5.24
C LEU A 59 8.14 4.67 -5.47
N LEU A 60 6.86 4.51 -5.13
CA LEU A 60 5.85 5.54 -5.29
C LEU A 60 6.34 6.81 -4.59
N GLU A 61 6.38 7.90 -5.36
CA GLU A 61 6.83 9.18 -4.84
C GLU A 61 5.93 9.60 -3.67
N ILE A 62 6.54 9.83 -2.50
CA ILE A 62 5.81 10.24 -1.31
C ILE A 62 5.47 11.72 -1.48
N ILE A 63 4.23 12.01 -1.82
CA ILE A 63 3.73 13.38 -1.99
C ILE A 63 3.14 13.93 -0.68
N SER A 64 3.23 15.24 -0.49
CA SER A 64 2.58 15.92 0.63
C SER A 64 1.06 15.99 0.45
N LYS A 65 0.33 16.23 1.54
CA LYS A 65 -1.13 16.45 1.48
C LYS A 65 -1.52 17.60 0.54
N ARG A 66 -0.69 18.66 0.46
CA ARG A 66 -0.95 19.80 -0.43
C ARG A 66 -0.83 19.37 -1.89
N GLU A 67 0.26 18.70 -2.24
CA GLU A 67 0.50 18.20 -3.60
C GLU A 67 -0.57 17.20 -4.02
N ALA A 68 -1.00 16.30 -3.12
CA ALA A 68 -2.10 15.38 -3.40
C ALA A 68 -3.42 16.10 -3.73
N LEU A 69 -3.71 17.22 -3.05
CA LEU A 69 -4.89 18.04 -3.34
C LEU A 69 -4.75 18.82 -4.65
N GLU A 70 -3.56 19.32 -4.97
CA GLU A 70 -3.27 19.99 -6.24
C GLU A 70 -3.43 19.01 -7.41
N TYR A 71 -2.88 17.81 -7.31
CA TYR A 71 -3.07 16.76 -8.32
C TYR A 71 -4.52 16.30 -8.44
N LEU A 72 -5.28 16.28 -7.34
CA LEU A 72 -6.71 15.98 -7.39
C LEU A 72 -7.49 17.06 -8.14
N ASP A 73 -7.17 18.34 -7.91
CA ASP A 73 -7.80 19.45 -8.62
C ASP A 73 -7.47 19.38 -10.14
N ASP A 74 -6.22 19.07 -10.51
CA ASP A 74 -5.81 18.84 -11.91
C ASP A 74 -6.56 17.66 -12.56
N LEU A 75 -6.71 16.56 -11.83
CA LEU A 75 -7.41 15.36 -12.31
C LEU A 75 -8.89 15.64 -12.55
N VAL A 76 -9.55 16.40 -11.67
CA VAL A 76 -10.95 16.83 -11.85
C VAL A 76 -11.11 17.66 -13.11
N VAL A 77 -10.22 18.65 -13.35
CA VAL A 77 -10.26 19.49 -14.55
C VAL A 77 -10.05 18.65 -15.81
N PHE A 78 -9.07 17.75 -15.80
CA PHE A 78 -8.84 16.82 -16.90
C PHE A 78 -10.05 15.94 -17.20
N SER A 79 -10.68 15.39 -16.15
CA SER A 79 -11.88 14.57 -16.26
C SER A 79 -13.06 15.38 -16.81
N GLU A 80 -13.28 16.61 -16.35
CA GLU A 80 -14.34 17.49 -16.88
C GLU A 80 -14.18 17.76 -18.38
N HIS A 81 -12.95 18.02 -18.83
CA HIS A 81 -12.66 18.23 -20.25
C HIS A 81 -12.76 16.96 -21.09
N SER A 82 -12.39 15.80 -20.54
CA SER A 82 -12.41 14.51 -21.24
C SER A 82 -13.81 13.89 -21.28
N LEU A 83 -14.63 14.10 -20.25
CA LEU A 83 -15.98 13.54 -20.11
C LEU A 83 -17.07 14.40 -20.76
N ASN A 84 -16.71 15.42 -21.53
CA ASN A 84 -17.64 16.21 -22.33
C ASN A 84 -18.46 15.38 -23.38
N ILE A 85 -18.24 14.06 -23.42
CA ILE A 85 -18.89 13.07 -24.31
C ILE A 85 -19.79 12.09 -23.52
N SER A 86 -19.71 12.01 -22.18
CA SER A 86 -20.49 11.05 -21.37
C SER A 86 -21.09 11.72 -20.14
N SER A 87 -22.41 11.96 -20.22
CA SER A 87 -23.19 12.82 -19.33
C SER A 87 -23.50 12.28 -17.93
N ASP A 88 -22.89 11.17 -17.51
CA ASP A 88 -23.05 10.66 -16.14
C ASP A 88 -21.72 10.08 -15.68
N SER A 89 -21.00 10.84 -14.86
CA SER A 89 -19.78 10.36 -14.25
C SER A 89 -19.93 10.41 -12.74
N THR A 90 -20.55 9.36 -12.20
CA THR A 90 -20.49 9.00 -10.77
C THR A 90 -19.05 9.08 -10.24
N GLU A 91 -18.07 8.77 -11.09
CA GLU A 91 -16.64 8.86 -10.81
C GLU A 91 -16.18 10.31 -10.59
N LEU A 92 -16.57 11.26 -11.43
CA LEU A 92 -16.25 12.69 -11.26
C LEU A 92 -16.86 13.24 -9.97
N ASN A 93 -18.08 12.81 -9.65
CA ASN A 93 -18.70 13.14 -8.36
C ASN A 93 -17.97 12.52 -7.16
N LEU A 94 -17.40 11.32 -7.31
CA LEU A 94 -16.58 10.67 -6.28
C LEU A 94 -15.27 11.44 -6.07
N LEU A 95 -14.61 11.81 -7.17
CA LEU A 95 -13.38 12.61 -7.19
C LEU A 95 -13.55 13.93 -6.45
N LYS A 96 -14.63 14.66 -6.74
CA LYS A 96 -14.96 15.92 -6.05
C LYS A 96 -15.20 15.75 -4.56
N LYS A 97 -15.69 14.59 -4.11
CA LYS A 97 -15.90 14.30 -2.68
C LYS A 97 -14.61 14.05 -1.92
N LEU A 98 -13.54 13.57 -2.56
CA LEU A 98 -12.25 13.32 -1.91
C LEU A 98 -11.55 14.60 -1.43
N ARG A 99 -12.03 15.76 -1.89
CA ARG A 99 -11.54 17.08 -1.49
C ARG A 99 -12.01 17.51 -0.09
N HIS A 100 -13.09 16.91 0.42
CA HIS A 100 -13.78 17.29 1.66
C HIS A 100 -13.73 16.19 2.71
#